data_AF-A0A2A9CUL7-F1
#
_entry.id   AF-A0A2A9CUL7-F1
#
_cell.length_a   1.000
_cell.length_b   1.000
_cell.length_c   1.000
_cell.angle_alpha   90.00
_cell.angle_beta   90.00
_cell.angle_gamma   90.00
#
_symmetry.space_group_name_H-M   'P 1'
#
loop_
_entity.id
_entity.type
_entity.pdbx_description
1 polymer ?
#
loop_
_entity_poly.entity_id
_entity_poly.type
_entity_poly.pdbx_seq_one_letter_code
_entity_poly.pdbx_strand_id
1 'polypeptide(L)'
;MLDRFSPPVLVAVATALWFFVEGVIKVSHQAPSGRRAAVLVPRWRTVLTRVRGVIEMVAAIGVGIGAVLGFLDLKLGAAYPAAELGWAVSVLALWTAVESLRPPLRPVRIVLAILGFALAVFYLGFR
;
A
#
# COMPACT_ATOMS: atom_id res chain seq x y z
N MET A 1 4.84 -13.47 26.28
CA MET A 1 4.06 -12.47 25.51
C MET A 1 4.84 -11.94 24.30
N LEU A 2 6.17 -11.72 24.40
CA LEU A 2 7.01 -11.28 23.28
C LEU A 2 7.08 -12.27 22.10
N ASP A 3 6.90 -13.57 22.32
CA ASP A 3 6.96 -14.60 21.25
C ASP A 3 5.85 -14.50 20.20
N ARG A 4 4.75 -13.76 20.49
CA ARG A 4 3.67 -13.54 19.52
C ARG A 4 3.99 -12.45 18.48
N PHE A 5 5.01 -11.63 18.74
CA PHE A 5 5.52 -10.65 17.77
C PHE A 5 6.54 -11.32 16.84
N SER A 6 6.08 -12.34 16.11
CA SER A 6 6.93 -12.99 15.12
C SER A 6 7.24 -12.02 13.96
N PRO A 7 8.40 -12.13 13.31
CA PRO A 7 8.76 -11.28 12.17
C PRO A 7 7.68 -11.19 11.08
N PRO A 8 6.98 -12.29 10.70
CA PRO A 8 5.88 -12.23 9.73
C PRO A 8 4.73 -11.32 10.15
N VAL A 9 4.35 -11.34 11.44
CA VAL A 9 3.28 -10.49 11.98
C VAL A 9 3.69 -9.03 11.94
N LEU A 10 4.92 -8.72 12.35
CA LEU A 10 5.44 -7.35 12.32
C LEU A 10 5.49 -6.79 10.89
N VAL A 11 5.96 -7.57 9.93
CA VAL A 11 5.99 -7.18 8.51
C VAL A 11 4.58 -6.98 7.98
N ALA A 12 3.64 -7.87 8.30
CA ALA A 12 2.24 -7.70 7.90
C ALA A 12 1.61 -6.42 8.47
N VAL A 13 1.84 -6.12 9.74
CA VAL A 13 1.37 -4.87 10.37
C VAL A 13 1.99 -3.64 9.68
N ALA A 14 3.31 -3.65 9.46
CA ALA A 14 4.00 -2.55 8.80
C ALA A 14 3.48 -2.33 7.37
N THR A 15 3.31 -3.41 6.60
CA THR A 15 2.74 -3.35 5.24
C THR A 15 1.31 -2.85 5.25
N ALA A 16 0.45 -3.34 6.16
CA ALA A 16 -0.92 -2.85 6.30
C ALA A 16 -0.96 -1.35 6.59
N LEU A 17 -0.21 -0.89 7.59
CA LEU A 17 -0.17 0.54 7.95
C LEU A 17 0.35 1.39 6.79
N TRP A 18 1.43 0.95 6.12
CA TRP A 18 2.02 1.67 5.00
C TRP A 18 1.00 1.92 3.88
N PHE A 19 0.36 0.85 3.40
CA PHE A 19 -0.59 0.93 2.30
C PHE A 19 -1.88 1.64 2.70
N PHE A 20 -2.30 1.51 3.96
CA PHE A 20 -3.46 2.25 4.45
C PHE A 20 -3.21 3.77 4.42
N VAL A 21 -2.06 4.21 4.93
CA VAL A 21 -1.69 5.64 4.94
C VAL A 21 -1.52 6.18 3.51
N GLU A 22 -0.80 5.46 2.65
CA GLU A 22 -0.67 5.82 1.22
C GLU A 22 -2.04 5.93 0.53
N GLY A 23 -2.94 4.98 0.81
CA GLY A 23 -4.28 4.98 0.27
C GLY A 23 -5.10 6.19 0.74
N VAL A 24 -5.06 6.50 2.04
CA VAL A 24 -5.72 7.69 2.62
C VAL A 24 -5.18 8.97 1.99
N ILE A 25 -3.86 9.10 1.81
CA ILE A 25 -3.24 10.27 1.17
C ILE A 25 -3.77 10.43 -0.27
N LYS A 26 -3.88 9.34 -1.03
CA LYS A 26 -4.38 9.35 -2.42
C LYS A 26 -5.87 9.69 -2.50
N VAL A 27 -6.69 9.15 -1.61
CA VAL A 27 -8.14 9.47 -1.54
C VAL A 27 -8.36 10.92 -1.14
N SER A 28 -7.59 11.41 -0.15
CA SER A 28 -7.68 12.77 0.37
C SER A 28 -7.07 13.81 -0.57
N HIS A 29 -6.40 13.39 -1.64
CA HIS A 29 -5.83 14.31 -2.61
C HIS A 29 -6.93 15.14 -3.28
N GLN A 30 -6.89 16.44 -3.03
CA GLN A 30 -7.76 17.43 -3.67
C GLN A 30 -7.04 18.02 -4.88
N ALA A 31 -7.75 18.16 -6.00
CA ALA A 31 -7.24 18.87 -7.15
C ALA A 31 -6.94 20.33 -6.75
N PRO A 32 -5.84 20.96 -7.24
CA PRO A 32 -5.54 22.34 -6.91
C PRO A 32 -6.68 23.27 -7.33
N SER A 33 -7.42 23.84 -6.37
CA SER A 33 -8.46 24.84 -6.62
C SER A 33 -7.88 26.25 -6.48
N GLY A 34 -7.67 26.95 -7.60
CA GLY A 34 -7.17 28.34 -7.61
C GLY A 34 -6.36 28.70 -8.84
N ARG A 35 -5.71 29.88 -8.83
CA ARG A 35 -4.95 30.50 -9.95
C ARG A 35 -3.86 29.62 -10.59
N ARG A 36 -3.48 28.50 -9.96
CA ARG A 36 -2.57 27.44 -10.47
C ARG A 36 -3.25 26.39 -11.35
N ALA A 37 -4.57 26.46 -11.55
CA ALA A 37 -5.35 25.58 -12.43
C ALA A 37 -5.14 25.83 -13.94
N ALA A 38 -4.24 26.75 -14.31
CA ALA A 38 -3.85 26.97 -15.71
C ALA A 38 -3.26 25.71 -16.37
N VAL A 39 -2.78 24.74 -15.56
CA VAL A 39 -2.50 23.38 -16.03
C VAL A 39 -3.79 22.57 -15.90
N LEU A 40 -4.45 22.33 -17.03
CA LEU A 40 -5.59 21.40 -17.15
C LEU A 40 -5.16 20.00 -16.69
N VAL A 41 -5.28 19.72 -15.39
CA VAL A 41 -5.16 18.35 -14.89
C VAL A 41 -6.46 17.63 -15.26
N PRO A 42 -6.40 16.55 -16.07
CA PRO A 42 -7.61 15.87 -16.49
C PRO A 42 -8.33 15.25 -15.28
N ARG A 43 -9.64 15.50 -15.14
CA ARG A 43 -10.46 14.99 -14.02
C ARG A 43 -10.36 13.46 -13.86
N TRP A 44 -10.21 12.72 -14.97
CA TRP A 44 -10.06 11.26 -14.96
C TRP A 44 -8.80 10.82 -14.18
N ARG A 45 -7.73 11.62 -14.18
CA ARG A 45 -6.50 11.30 -13.46
C ARG A 45 -6.71 11.38 -11.95
N THR A 46 -7.44 12.39 -11.48
CA THR A 46 -7.83 12.52 -10.06
C THR A 46 -8.71 11.35 -9.62
N VAL A 47 -9.67 10.93 -10.46
CA VAL A 47 -10.53 9.77 -10.16
C VAL A 47 -9.69 8.50 -10.05
N LEU A 48 -8.79 8.22 -11.00
CA LEU A 48 -7.90 7.06 -10.93
C LEU A 48 -7.03 7.06 -9.68
N THR A 49 -6.47 8.20 -9.28
CA THR A 49 -5.68 8.30 -8.03
C THR A 49 -6.52 7.94 -6.81
N ARG A 50 -7.77 8.41 -6.75
CA ARG A 50 -8.68 8.09 -5.63
C ARG A 50 -9.08 6.62 -5.62
N VAL A 51 -9.50 6.07 -6.78
CA VAL A 51 -9.85 4.64 -6.91
C VAL A 51 -8.68 3.78 -6.47
N ARG A 52 -7.46 4.13 -6.91
CA ARG A 52 -6.25 3.45 -6.46
C ARG A 52 -6.04 3.56 -4.95
N GLY A 53 -6.24 4.74 -4.37
CA GLY A 53 -6.14 4.92 -2.93
C GLY A 53 -7.12 4.01 -2.17
N VAL A 54 -8.36 3.87 -2.66
CA VAL A 54 -9.34 2.92 -2.11
C VAL A 54 -8.85 1.48 -2.23
N ILE A 55 -8.30 1.08 -3.39
CA ILE A 55 -7.75 -0.27 -3.60
C ILE A 55 -6.61 -0.56 -2.62
N GLU A 56 -5.70 0.39 -2.41
CA GLU A 56 -4.60 0.25 -1.45
C GLU A 56 -5.11 0.12 -0.01
N MET A 57 -6.16 0.88 0.37
CA MET A 57 -6.80 0.74 1.68
C MET A 57 -7.46 -0.64 1.85
N VAL A 58 -8.15 -1.15 0.82
CA VAL A 58 -8.79 -2.48 0.87
C VAL A 58 -7.72 -3.58 0.99
N ALA A 59 -6.65 -3.48 0.20
CA ALA A 59 -5.53 -4.42 0.29
C ALA A 59 -4.85 -4.36 1.67
N ALA A 60 -4.66 -3.16 2.22
CA ALA A 60 -4.12 -2.96 3.56
C ALA A 60 -5.00 -3.58 4.65
N ILE A 61 -6.32 -3.42 4.57
CA ILE A 61 -7.27 -4.06 5.49
C ILE A 61 -7.14 -5.58 5.39
N GLY A 62 -7.08 -6.13 4.17
CA GLY A 62 -6.82 -7.55 3.94
C GLY A 62 -5.55 -8.00 4.68
N VAL A 63 -4.40 -7.39 4.35
CA VAL A 63 -3.12 -7.69 5.01
C VAL A 63 -3.20 -7.58 6.54
N GLY A 64 -3.90 -6.56 7.06
CA GLY A 64 -4.12 -6.36 8.49
C GLY A 64 -4.92 -7.48 9.15
N ILE A 65 -5.98 -7.97 8.51
CA ILE A 65 -6.71 -9.18 8.95
C ILE A 65 -5.74 -10.35 9.03
N GLY A 66 -4.91 -10.54 8.00
CA GLY A 66 -3.87 -11.57 8.00
C GLY A 66 -2.83 -11.44 9.11
N ALA A 67 -2.55 -10.22 9.57
CA ALA A 67 -1.66 -9.98 10.70
C ALA A 67 -2.33 -10.36 12.03
N VAL A 68 -3.60 -9.99 12.22
CA VAL A 68 -4.40 -10.36 13.40
C VAL A 68 -4.53 -11.87 13.50
N LEU A 69 -4.83 -12.55 12.38
CA LEU A 69 -4.91 -14.01 12.33
C LEU A 69 -3.59 -14.66 12.71
N GLY A 70 -2.47 -14.18 12.17
CA GLY A 70 -1.14 -14.67 12.53
C GLY A 70 -0.77 -14.44 14.00
N PHE A 71 -1.15 -13.29 14.56
CA PHE A 71 -0.92 -12.96 15.96
C PHE A 71 -1.75 -13.84 16.92
N LEU A 72 -2.97 -14.20 16.51
CA LEU A 72 -3.87 -15.08 17.27
C LEU A 72 -3.61 -16.58 16.99
N ASP A 73 -2.63 -16.91 16.16
CA ASP A 73 -2.32 -18.28 15.67
C ASP A 73 -3.55 -18.97 15.03
N LEU A 74 -4.39 -18.19 14.36
CA LEU A 74 -5.57 -18.65 13.64
C LEU A 74 -5.21 -18.92 12.17
N LYS A 75 -5.38 -20.17 11.75
CA LYS A 75 -5.13 -20.59 10.35
C LYS A 75 -6.45 -20.78 9.63
N LEU A 76 -6.74 -19.89 8.68
CA LEU A 76 -7.88 -20.01 7.77
C LEU A 76 -7.60 -20.92 6.55
N GLY A 77 -6.38 -21.44 6.43
CA GLY A 77 -5.98 -22.31 5.31
C GLY A 77 -6.23 -21.63 3.96
N ALA A 78 -6.75 -22.40 3.00
CA ALA A 78 -7.07 -21.93 1.65
C ALA A 78 -8.20 -20.89 1.58
N ALA A 79 -8.94 -20.65 2.67
CA ALA A 79 -10.02 -19.67 2.68
C ALA A 79 -9.50 -18.22 2.75
N TYR A 80 -8.25 -18.03 3.18
CA TYR A 80 -7.64 -16.70 3.28
C TYR A 80 -6.57 -16.52 2.21
N PRO A 81 -6.77 -15.62 1.23
CA PRO A 81 -5.90 -15.48 0.06
C PRO A 81 -4.63 -14.66 0.39
N ALA A 82 -3.77 -15.19 1.27
CA ALA A 82 -2.61 -14.47 1.78
C ALA A 82 -1.56 -14.17 0.69
N ALA A 83 -1.32 -15.14 -0.19
CA ALA A 83 -0.33 -15.04 -1.27
C ALA A 83 -0.81 -14.06 -2.35
N GLU A 84 -2.08 -14.14 -2.74
CA GLU A 84 -2.71 -13.24 -3.70
C GLU A 84 -2.73 -11.81 -3.20
N LEU A 85 -2.99 -11.61 -1.89
CA LEU A 85 -2.85 -10.30 -1.25
C LEU A 85 -1.41 -9.80 -1.32
N GLY A 86 -0.43 -10.66 -1.07
CA GLY A 86 1.00 -10.33 -1.18
C GLY A 86 1.40 -9.88 -2.59
N TRP A 87 0.90 -10.58 -3.61
CA TRP A 87 1.08 -10.18 -5.01
C TRP A 87 0.41 -8.84 -5.31
N ALA A 88 -0.83 -8.66 -4.86
CA ALA A 88 -1.60 -7.44 -5.09
C ALA A 88 -0.87 -6.21 -4.51
N VAL A 89 -0.41 -6.27 -3.26
CA VAL A 89 0.34 -5.15 -2.65
C VAL A 89 1.68 -4.93 -3.34
N SER A 90 2.37 -5.99 -3.78
CA SER A 90 3.65 -5.87 -4.49
C SER A 90 3.48 -5.15 -5.84
N VAL A 91 2.45 -5.50 -6.60
CA VAL A 91 2.12 -4.83 -7.87
C VAL A 91 1.76 -3.36 -7.63
N LEU A 92 0.97 -3.06 -6.59
CA LEU A 92 0.60 -1.68 -6.24
C LEU A 92 1.82 -0.85 -5.83
N ALA A 93 2.76 -1.41 -5.06
CA ALA A 93 3.99 -0.72 -4.70
C ALA A 93 4.92 -0.54 -5.90
N LEU A 94 5.04 -1.54 -6.77
CA LEU A 94 5.84 -1.41 -8.00
C LEU A 94 5.30 -0.27 -8.87
N TRP A 95 3.98 -0.18 -9.01
CA TRP A 95 3.36 0.96 -9.69
C TRP A 95 3.74 2.29 -9.02
N THR A 96 3.71 2.39 -7.68
CA THR A 96 4.14 3.60 -6.95
C THR A 96 5.60 3.95 -7.25
N ALA A 97 6.48 2.95 -7.26
CA ALA A 97 7.89 3.13 -7.58
C ALA A 97 8.08 3.67 -8.99
N VAL A 98 7.42 3.09 -9.99
CA VAL A 98 7.47 3.56 -11.38
C VAL A 98 6.95 4.99 -11.51
N GLU A 99 5.88 5.34 -10.80
CA GLU A 99 5.36 6.72 -10.82
C GLU A 99 6.28 7.72 -10.11
N SER A 100 7.02 7.29 -9.08
CA SER A 100 7.96 8.15 -8.36
C SER A 100 9.13 8.63 -9.24
N LEU A 101 9.42 7.86 -10.30
CA LEU A 101 10.44 8.17 -11.30
C LEU A 101 9.95 9.16 -12.38
N ARG A 102 8.66 9.57 -12.36
CA ARG A 102 8.16 10.58 -13.30
C ARG A 102 8.54 12.00 -12.84
N PRO A 103 9.01 12.88 -13.75
CA PRO A 103 9.32 14.27 -13.40
C PRO A 103 8.11 15.03 -12.83
N PRO A 104 8.30 15.98 -11.89
CA PRO A 104 9.57 16.31 -11.25
C PRO A 104 10.00 15.23 -10.23
N LEU A 105 11.26 14.80 -10.33
CA LEU A 105 11.84 13.79 -9.44
C LEU A 105 11.93 14.37 -8.03
N ARG A 106 11.32 13.66 -7.06
CA ARG A 106 11.39 14.01 -5.64
C ARG A 106 12.10 12.88 -4.90
N PRO A 107 13.36 13.04 -4.46
CA PRO A 107 14.14 11.97 -3.84
C PRO A 107 13.39 11.30 -2.67
N VAL A 108 12.72 12.10 -1.83
CA VAL A 108 11.89 11.60 -0.72
C VAL A 108 10.81 10.64 -1.21
N ARG A 109 10.13 10.96 -2.32
CA ARG A 109 9.07 10.12 -2.89
C ARG A 109 9.62 8.81 -3.46
N ILE A 110 10.82 8.85 -4.04
CA ILE A 110 11.51 7.66 -4.57
C ILE A 110 11.88 6.73 -3.41
N VAL A 111 12.50 7.27 -2.35
CA VAL A 111 12.87 6.48 -1.17
C VAL A 111 11.65 5.84 -0.52
N LEU A 112 10.57 6.61 -0.31
CA LEU A 112 9.31 6.07 0.22
C LEU A 112 8.75 4.97 -0.69
N ALA A 113 8.77 5.14 -2.01
CA ALA A 113 8.27 4.11 -2.92
C ALA A 113 9.11 2.83 -2.89
N ILE A 114 10.44 2.93 -2.77
CA ILE A 114 11.33 1.78 -2.61
C ILE A 114 11.04 1.05 -1.29
N LEU A 115 10.86 1.78 -0.19
CA LEU A 115 10.54 1.20 1.12
C LEU A 115 9.19 0.48 1.10
N GLY A 116 8.16 1.09 0.49
CA GLY A 116 6.86 0.47 0.32
C GLY A 116 6.93 -0.81 -0.54
N PHE A 117 7.76 -0.82 -1.58
CA PHE A 117 8.00 -2.00 -2.40
C PHE A 117 8.72 -3.10 -1.64
N ALA A 118 9.78 -2.78 -0.92
CA ALA A 118 10.49 -3.75 -0.09
C ALA A 118 9.55 -4.40 0.93
N LEU A 119 8.74 -3.60 1.64
CA LEU A 119 7.74 -4.11 2.58
C LEU A 119 6.75 -5.08 1.93
N ALA A 120 6.26 -4.75 0.74
CA ALA A 120 5.32 -5.60 0.00
C ALA A 120 5.95 -6.94 -0.40
N VAL A 121 7.18 -6.92 -0.90
CA VAL A 121 7.93 -8.13 -1.29
C VAL A 121 8.28 -8.98 -0.09
N PHE A 122 8.73 -8.37 1.02
CA PHE A 122 8.99 -9.10 2.26
C PHE A 122 7.71 -9.74 2.79
N TYR A 123 6.59 -9.03 2.79
CA TYR A 123 5.30 -9.61 3.19
C TYR A 123 4.95 -10.83 2.33
N LEU A 124 5.09 -10.74 1.01
CA LEU A 124 4.86 -11.88 0.11
C LEU A 124 5.79 -13.06 0.43
N GLY A 125 7.08 -12.82 0.72
CA GLY A 125 8.03 -13.87 1.05
C GLY A 125 7.80 -14.58 2.39
N PHE A 126 7.00 -13.99 3.29
CA PHE A 126 6.63 -14.58 4.58
C PHE A 126 5.29 -15.33 4.56
N ARG A 127 4.56 -15.34 3.43
CA ARG A 127 3.28 -16.03 3.28
C ARG A 127 3.45 -17.34 2.53
#